data_AF-A0A7X7SIN7-F1
#
_entry.id   AF-A0A7X7SIN7-F1
#
_cell.length_a   1.000
_cell.length_b   1.000
_cell.length_c   1.000
_cell.angle_alpha   90.00
_cell.angle_beta   90.00
_cell.angle_gamma   90.00
#
_symmetry.space_group_name_H-M   'P 1'
#
loop_
_entity.id
_entity.type
_entity.pdbx_description
1 polymer ?
#
loop_
_entity_poly.entity_id
_entity_poly.type
_entity_poly.pdbx_seq_one_letter_code
_entity_poly.pdbx_strand_id
1 'polypeptide(L)'
;MRWRSDVAWCLHRPARIALLLAVPLVAACGASTGPHGAGDVAGERRLIEAPDGVRTDSITFIRVNQVGYMPDAPKVAVACSLSPVALTTFEVVDASGRTVFGPARAEAAGEFAACAATHRLDFSALDRPGEYRIVADGLASRTFEIAPDVYAGAADTLLYYMRQQRSLFNPLFRDSVHHRTDGILVDHPTREGEFIPVAGGWADAADYLQYVTTSAHATVMMLLAYRDHADAFDDLFDASGLPGANGIPDILDEARWGLEWLVKMYPEDDLLLNQLADDRDHNFPDLPTTDSSDYGWGRGGYRPVYPCTGKPQGLLQYKNRADGYASTAGKYASAMALGAQLLAEHDREFADTLARKARAAYELGR
;
A
#
# COMPACT_ATOMS: atom_id res chain seq x y z
N MET A 1 -10.93 -5.75 -38.45
CA MET A 1 -11.82 -4.70 -37.91
C MET A 1 -10.97 -3.73 -37.13
N ARG A 2 -10.89 -2.48 -37.62
CA ARG A 2 -10.00 -1.42 -37.10
C ARG A 2 -10.73 -0.67 -35.98
N TRP A 3 -10.09 -0.52 -34.82
CA TRP A 3 -10.49 0.46 -33.82
C TRP A 3 -9.97 1.84 -34.25
N ARG A 4 -10.90 2.80 -34.40
CA ARG A 4 -10.58 4.23 -34.56
C ARG A 4 -10.73 4.90 -33.20
N SER A 5 -9.67 5.57 -32.80
CA SER A 5 -9.58 6.45 -31.63
C SER A 5 -9.84 7.89 -32.08
N ASP A 6 -11.00 8.44 -31.74
CA ASP A 6 -11.28 9.87 -31.88
C ASP A 6 -11.89 10.37 -30.56
N VAL A 7 -11.06 10.92 -29.67
CA VAL A 7 -11.52 11.86 -28.63
C VAL A 7 -10.49 12.98 -28.53
N ALA A 8 -10.88 14.14 -29.03
CA ALA A 8 -10.16 15.39 -28.95
C ALA A 8 -10.22 15.96 -27.52
N TRP A 9 -9.07 16.43 -27.04
CA TRP A 9 -8.93 17.14 -25.76
C TRP A 9 -9.44 18.58 -25.91
N CYS A 10 -10.58 18.90 -25.31
CA CYS A 10 -10.97 20.27 -25.01
C CYS A 10 -10.61 20.60 -23.56
N LEU A 11 -9.61 21.48 -23.41
CA LEU A 11 -9.22 22.16 -22.18
C LEU A 11 -10.39 23.01 -21.66
N HIS A 12 -10.91 22.71 -20.47
CA HIS A 12 -11.47 23.65 -19.48
C HIS A 12 -11.23 23.04 -18.09
N ARG A 13 -10.79 23.87 -17.13
CA ARG A 13 -10.31 23.47 -15.78
C ARG A 13 -11.30 22.56 -15.03
N PRO A 14 -10.80 21.60 -14.24
CA PRO A 14 -11.15 21.61 -12.81
C PRO A 14 -10.01 21.18 -11.87
N ALA A 15 -10.19 21.47 -10.58
CA ALA A 15 -9.36 21.05 -9.47
C ALA A 15 -9.04 19.55 -9.54
N ARG A 16 -7.75 19.21 -9.40
CA ARG A 16 -7.27 17.82 -9.35
C ARG A 16 -7.04 17.46 -7.89
N ILE A 17 -7.90 16.61 -7.34
CA ILE A 17 -7.55 15.75 -6.21
C ILE A 17 -7.40 14.35 -6.80
N ALA A 18 -6.16 13.88 -6.88
CA ALA A 18 -5.87 12.51 -7.25
C ALA A 18 -5.96 11.65 -5.99
N LEU A 19 -7.13 11.06 -5.76
CA LEU A 19 -7.26 10.01 -4.75
C LEU A 19 -6.70 8.72 -5.36
N LEU A 20 -5.44 8.40 -5.05
CA LEU A 20 -4.82 7.12 -5.35
C LEU A 20 -5.48 6.05 -4.46
N LEU A 21 -6.26 5.17 -5.09
CA LEU A 21 -6.81 3.97 -4.45
C LEU A 21 -5.67 3.03 -4.06
N ALA A 22 -5.23 3.08 -2.81
CA ALA A 22 -4.59 1.94 -2.18
C ALA A 22 -5.69 0.90 -1.88
N VAL A 23 -5.62 -0.24 -2.57
CA VAL A 23 -6.45 -1.42 -2.25
C VAL A 23 -5.63 -2.28 -1.30
N PRO A 24 -5.95 -2.36 0.00
CA PRO A 24 -5.36 -3.40 0.84
C PRO A 24 -6.02 -4.72 0.47
N LEU A 25 -5.22 -5.62 -0.09
CA LEU A 25 -5.61 -7.00 -0.36
C LEU A 25 -5.61 -7.75 0.98
N VAL A 26 -6.76 -7.82 1.65
CA VAL A 26 -6.92 -8.70 2.83
C VAL A 26 -7.06 -10.13 2.32
N ALA A 27 -5.99 -10.91 2.43
CA ALA A 27 -6.04 -12.35 2.21
C ALA A 27 -6.71 -13.03 3.41
N ALA A 28 -7.90 -13.60 3.20
CA ALA A 28 -8.56 -14.44 4.18
C ALA A 28 -7.96 -15.86 4.13
N CYS A 29 -7.10 -16.21 5.10
CA CYS A 29 -6.70 -17.60 5.31
C CYS A 29 -7.80 -18.34 6.08
N GLY A 30 -8.67 -19.05 5.36
CA GLY A 30 -9.51 -20.09 5.92
C GLY A 30 -8.73 -21.39 6.03
N ALA A 31 -8.34 -21.79 7.24
CA ALA A 31 -7.82 -23.13 7.52
C ALA A 31 -8.84 -23.88 8.38
N SER A 32 -9.48 -24.88 7.77
CA SER A 32 -10.29 -25.89 8.47
C SER A 32 -9.39 -27.01 8.96
N THR A 33 -9.34 -27.26 10.27
CA THR A 33 -8.90 -28.55 10.81
C THR A 33 -9.70 -28.88 12.07
N GLY A 34 -10.38 -30.03 12.05
CA GLY A 34 -10.97 -30.67 13.23
C GLY A 34 -9.91 -31.40 14.09
N PRO A 35 -10.33 -32.23 15.06
CA PRO A 35 -10.35 -31.81 16.46
C PRO A 35 -9.35 -32.60 17.32
N HIS A 36 -8.61 -31.94 18.20
CA HIS A 36 -8.01 -32.59 19.36
C HIS A 36 -7.90 -31.65 20.57
N GLY A 37 -8.68 -31.99 21.60
CA GLY A 37 -8.41 -31.87 23.04
C GLY A 37 -7.90 -30.53 23.61
N ALA A 38 -8.81 -29.73 24.16
CA ALA A 38 -8.48 -28.70 25.14
C ALA A 38 -9.34 -28.89 26.39
N GLY A 39 -8.69 -28.90 27.56
CA GLY A 39 -9.33 -28.92 28.87
C GLY A 39 -10.03 -27.59 29.18
N ASP A 40 -11.10 -27.71 29.96
CA ASP A 40 -11.97 -26.63 30.43
C ASP A 40 -11.22 -25.56 31.22
N VAL A 41 -11.38 -24.30 30.80
CA VAL A 41 -11.41 -23.14 31.70
C VAL A 41 -12.55 -22.23 31.24
N ALA A 42 -13.72 -22.39 31.86
CA ALA A 42 -14.90 -21.58 31.60
C ALA A 42 -14.75 -20.19 32.23
N GLY A 43 -14.57 -19.17 31.39
CA GLY A 43 -14.79 -17.76 31.73
C GLY A 43 -15.84 -17.19 30.77
N GLU A 44 -17.02 -16.85 31.29
CA GLU A 44 -18.13 -16.29 30.53
C GLU A 44 -17.73 -14.96 29.85
N ARG A 45 -17.49 -15.00 28.54
CA ARG A 45 -17.47 -13.80 27.69
C ARG A 45 -18.91 -13.42 27.38
N ARG A 46 -19.42 -12.43 28.10
CA ARG A 46 -20.70 -11.79 27.78
C ARG A 46 -20.52 -10.98 26.48
N LEU A 47 -21.05 -11.51 25.38
CA LEU A 47 -21.13 -10.79 24.10
C LEU A 47 -22.02 -9.56 24.31
N ILE A 48 -21.55 -8.41 23.84
CA ILE A 48 -22.34 -7.18 23.79
C ILE A 48 -23.42 -7.41 22.73
N GLU A 49 -24.67 -7.60 23.15
CA GLU A 49 -25.80 -7.71 22.24
C GLU A 49 -26.02 -6.37 21.52
N ALA A 50 -26.24 -6.46 20.21
CA ALA A 50 -26.62 -5.31 19.39
C ALA A 50 -27.98 -4.77 19.85
N PRO A 51 -28.23 -3.44 19.79
CA PRO A 51 -29.50 -2.86 20.21
C PRO A 51 -30.67 -3.44 19.40
N ASP A 52 -31.78 -3.69 20.10
CA ASP A 52 -33.03 -4.23 19.55
C ASP A 52 -33.51 -3.42 18.33
N GLY A 53 -33.79 -4.12 17.22
CA GLY A 53 -34.46 -3.56 16.03
C GLY A 53 -33.64 -3.49 14.75
N VAL A 54 -32.37 -3.93 14.74
CA VAL A 54 -31.61 -4.06 13.49
C VAL A 54 -31.94 -5.41 12.83
N ARG A 55 -32.61 -5.39 11.66
CA ARG A 55 -32.75 -6.61 10.83
C ARG A 55 -31.36 -7.14 10.47
N THR A 56 -30.96 -8.26 11.05
CA THR A 56 -29.70 -8.94 10.77
C THR A 56 -29.69 -9.68 9.43
N ASP A 57 -30.85 -9.79 8.76
CA ASP A 57 -31.02 -10.39 7.43
C ASP A 57 -31.17 -9.34 6.32
N SER A 58 -30.45 -8.20 6.41
CA SER A 58 -30.45 -7.25 5.31
C SER A 58 -29.68 -7.83 4.13
N ILE A 59 -30.39 -8.15 3.04
CA ILE A 59 -29.77 -8.47 1.74
C ILE A 59 -29.09 -7.26 1.09
N THR A 60 -29.26 -6.06 1.64
CA THR A 60 -28.74 -4.79 1.12
C THR A 60 -27.84 -4.12 2.15
N PHE A 61 -26.67 -3.65 1.70
CA PHE A 61 -25.66 -2.99 2.52
C PHE A 61 -25.32 -1.62 1.95
N ILE A 62 -25.40 -0.56 2.76
CA ILE A 62 -25.01 0.80 2.36
C ILE A 62 -23.56 1.04 2.77
N ARG A 63 -22.68 1.19 1.78
CA ARG A 63 -21.24 1.42 1.95
C ARG A 63 -20.92 2.90 1.79
N VAL A 64 -20.25 3.46 2.79
CA VAL A 64 -19.79 4.85 2.85
C VAL A 64 -18.27 4.86 2.99
N ASN A 65 -17.63 5.99 2.66
CA ASN A 65 -16.26 6.24 3.10
C ASN A 65 -16.26 6.36 4.62
N GLN A 66 -15.59 5.44 5.31
CA GLN A 66 -15.58 5.38 6.77
C GLN A 66 -14.63 6.40 7.41
N VAL A 67 -13.74 7.01 6.62
CA VAL A 67 -12.99 8.19 7.07
C VAL A 67 -13.88 9.42 6.98
N GLY A 68 -14.55 9.60 5.83
CA GLY A 68 -15.54 10.65 5.60
C GLY A 68 -15.33 11.35 4.27
N TYR A 69 -15.84 12.58 4.15
CA TYR A 69 -15.86 13.34 2.90
C TYR A 69 -15.54 14.82 3.13
N MET A 70 -14.83 15.46 2.18
CA MET A 70 -14.63 16.91 2.23
C MET A 70 -15.88 17.67 1.72
N PRO A 71 -16.22 18.85 2.29
CA PRO A 71 -17.35 19.68 1.89
C PRO A 71 -17.49 19.93 0.39
N ASP A 72 -16.39 20.14 -0.32
CA ASP A 72 -16.34 20.50 -1.73
C ASP A 72 -16.02 19.33 -2.67
N ALA A 73 -15.82 18.12 -2.12
CA ALA A 73 -15.52 16.92 -2.88
C ALA A 73 -16.80 16.14 -3.27
N PRO A 74 -16.73 15.27 -4.30
CA PRO A 74 -17.78 14.31 -4.59
C PRO A 74 -18.05 13.38 -3.41
N LYS A 75 -19.33 13.13 -3.12
CA LYS A 75 -19.78 12.30 -1.99
C LYS A 75 -20.80 11.30 -2.48
N VAL A 76 -20.37 10.04 -2.57
CA VAL A 76 -21.19 8.95 -3.08
C VAL A 76 -21.10 7.77 -2.13
N ALA A 77 -22.25 7.29 -1.69
CA ALA A 77 -22.39 5.99 -1.05
C ALA A 77 -22.86 4.95 -2.06
N VAL A 78 -22.58 3.68 -1.80
CA VAL A 78 -22.98 2.57 -2.66
C VAL A 78 -23.88 1.63 -1.88
N ALA A 79 -25.14 1.49 -2.30
CA ALA A 79 -25.98 0.38 -1.86
C ALA A 79 -25.65 -0.86 -2.68
N CYS A 80 -25.25 -1.94 -2.02
CA CYS A 80 -25.01 -3.26 -2.61
C CYS A 80 -26.07 -4.23 -2.11
N SER A 81 -26.87 -4.79 -3.02
CA SER A 81 -27.89 -5.79 -2.72
C SER A 81 -27.47 -7.16 -3.26
N LEU A 82 -27.56 -8.21 -2.43
CA LEU A 82 -27.24 -9.60 -2.80
C LEU A 82 -28.37 -10.28 -3.60
N SER A 83 -29.56 -9.68 -3.64
CA SER A 83 -30.67 -10.07 -4.51
C SER A 83 -31.17 -8.85 -5.30
N PRO A 84 -31.88 -9.05 -6.43
CA PRO A 84 -32.46 -7.94 -7.19
C PRO A 84 -33.39 -7.09 -6.32
N VAL A 85 -33.04 -5.82 -6.13
CA VAL A 85 -33.82 -4.83 -5.39
C VAL A 85 -33.86 -3.55 -6.22
N ALA A 86 -35.03 -2.91 -6.28
CA ALA A 86 -35.19 -1.61 -6.90
C ALA A 86 -35.17 -0.52 -5.82
N LEU A 87 -33.99 0.01 -5.51
CA LEU A 87 -33.84 1.13 -4.59
C LEU A 87 -34.06 2.44 -5.37
N THR A 88 -35.12 3.18 -5.05
CA THR A 88 -35.50 4.37 -5.83
C THR A 88 -35.01 5.67 -5.21
N THR A 89 -34.96 5.76 -3.88
CA THR A 89 -34.61 6.97 -3.14
C THR A 89 -33.77 6.69 -1.91
N PHE A 90 -33.07 7.71 -1.44
CA PHE A 90 -32.35 7.73 -0.18
C PHE A 90 -32.39 9.13 0.45
N GLU A 91 -32.06 9.19 1.73
CA GLU A 91 -31.95 10.42 2.53
C GLU A 91 -30.61 10.43 3.27
N VAL A 92 -30.18 11.62 3.70
CA VAL A 92 -29.08 11.77 4.67
C VAL A 92 -29.66 12.39 5.93
N VAL A 93 -29.38 11.77 7.07
CA VAL A 93 -29.79 12.26 8.39
C VAL A 93 -28.58 12.73 9.19
N ASP A 94 -28.74 13.80 9.96
CA ASP A 94 -27.73 14.29 10.90
C ASP A 94 -27.68 13.43 12.19
N ALA A 95 -26.73 13.70 13.08
CA ALA A 95 -26.60 13.03 14.37
C ALA A 95 -27.85 13.10 15.27
N SER A 96 -28.72 14.10 15.08
CA SER A 96 -30.00 14.22 15.80
C SER A 96 -31.13 13.40 15.17
N GLY A 97 -30.87 12.74 14.04
CA GLY A 97 -31.84 11.97 13.28
C GLY A 97 -32.73 12.81 12.35
N ARG A 98 -32.41 14.09 12.14
CA ARG A 98 -33.15 14.94 11.21
C ARG A 98 -32.63 14.74 9.79
N THR A 99 -33.55 14.56 8.84
CA THR A 99 -33.22 14.57 7.41
C THR A 99 -32.67 15.93 7.00
N VAL A 100 -31.45 15.96 6.49
CA VAL A 100 -30.74 17.17 6.03
C VAL A 100 -30.50 17.17 4.52
N PHE A 101 -30.70 16.03 3.86
CA PHE A 101 -30.61 15.89 2.41
C PHE A 101 -31.57 14.82 1.93
N GLY A 102 -32.21 15.05 0.78
CA GLY A 102 -33.16 14.14 0.17
C GLY A 102 -34.63 14.41 0.58
N PRO A 103 -35.56 13.52 0.17
CA PRO A 103 -35.32 12.28 -0.57
C PRO A 103 -34.68 12.56 -1.95
N ALA A 104 -33.57 11.91 -2.22
CA ALA A 104 -32.80 12.03 -3.46
C ALA A 104 -32.84 10.70 -4.22
N ARG A 105 -32.65 10.76 -5.55
CA ARG A 105 -32.70 9.58 -6.41
C ARG A 105 -31.51 8.66 -6.13
N ALA A 106 -31.79 7.37 -5.90
CA ALA A 106 -30.78 6.33 -5.95
C ALA A 106 -30.56 5.91 -7.42
N GLU A 107 -29.34 6.09 -7.93
CA GLU A 107 -29.02 5.80 -9.33
C GLU A 107 -28.57 4.35 -9.49
N ALA A 108 -29.33 3.54 -10.22
CA ALA A 108 -28.97 2.16 -10.51
C ALA A 108 -27.66 2.08 -11.31
N ALA A 109 -26.72 1.24 -10.85
CA ALA A 109 -25.41 1.04 -11.45
C ALA A 109 -25.16 -0.41 -11.91
N GLY A 110 -26.20 -1.24 -11.91
CA GLY A 110 -26.15 -2.63 -12.37
C GLY A 110 -25.53 -3.59 -11.35
N GLU A 111 -25.10 -4.75 -11.83
CA GLU A 111 -24.44 -5.79 -11.03
C GLU A 111 -22.94 -5.50 -10.85
N PHE A 112 -22.39 -5.85 -9.69
CA PHE A 112 -20.95 -5.75 -9.44
C PHE A 112 -20.48 -6.78 -8.43
N ALA A 113 -19.51 -7.63 -8.82
CA ALA A 113 -18.99 -8.73 -8.00
C ALA A 113 -20.13 -9.58 -7.40
N ALA A 114 -20.25 -9.64 -6.06
CA ALA A 114 -21.30 -10.39 -5.37
C ALA A 114 -22.65 -9.63 -5.27
N CYS A 115 -22.73 -8.37 -5.70
CA CYS A 115 -23.96 -7.58 -5.63
C CYS A 115 -24.82 -7.81 -6.88
N ALA A 116 -25.98 -8.45 -6.71
CA ALA A 116 -27.00 -8.64 -7.76
C ALA A 116 -27.68 -7.31 -8.17
N ALA A 117 -27.58 -6.26 -7.35
CA ALA A 117 -27.91 -4.90 -7.74
C ALA A 117 -27.06 -3.90 -6.97
N THR A 118 -26.63 -2.83 -7.64
CA THR A 118 -25.93 -1.70 -7.01
C THR A 118 -26.61 -0.38 -7.33
N HIS A 119 -26.59 0.55 -6.37
CA HIS A 119 -27.07 1.91 -6.56
C HIS A 119 -26.06 2.91 -6.01
N ARG A 120 -25.81 3.98 -6.78
CA ARG A 120 -25.04 5.16 -6.35
C ARG A 120 -25.98 6.13 -5.65
N LEU A 121 -25.61 6.54 -4.46
CA LEU A 121 -26.34 7.48 -3.62
C LEU A 121 -25.48 8.75 -3.54
N ASP A 122 -25.69 9.67 -4.47
CA ASP A 122 -24.89 10.91 -4.59
C ASP A 122 -25.49 12.03 -3.75
N PHE A 123 -24.77 12.41 -2.69
CA PHE A 123 -25.12 13.50 -1.79
C PHE A 123 -24.08 14.61 -1.82
N SER A 124 -23.40 14.79 -2.96
CA SER A 124 -22.32 15.77 -3.12
C SER A 124 -22.74 17.21 -2.80
N ALA A 125 -24.03 17.54 -2.98
CA ALA A 125 -24.60 18.84 -2.65
C ALA A 125 -24.75 19.10 -1.14
N LEU A 126 -24.58 18.11 -0.26
CA LEU A 126 -24.46 18.32 1.18
C LEU A 126 -23.01 18.72 1.49
N ASP A 127 -22.79 19.98 1.84
CA ASP A 127 -21.47 20.57 2.10
C ASP A 127 -21.25 20.95 3.57
N ARG A 128 -22.33 21.04 4.35
CA ARG A 128 -22.27 21.41 5.76
C ARG A 128 -21.45 20.38 6.54
N PRO A 129 -20.44 20.83 7.32
CA PRO A 129 -19.71 19.93 8.19
C PRO A 129 -20.58 19.33 9.30
N GLY A 130 -20.32 18.07 9.63
CA GLY A 130 -21.03 17.35 10.67
C GLY A 130 -20.97 15.83 10.52
N GLU A 131 -21.69 15.16 11.42
CA GLU A 131 -21.83 13.71 11.46
C GLU A 131 -23.17 13.27 10.84
N TYR A 132 -23.12 12.26 9.98
CA TYR A 132 -24.25 11.86 9.13
C TYR A 132 -24.41 10.34 8.99
N ARG A 133 -25.61 9.91 8.58
CA ARG A 133 -25.90 8.56 8.07
C ARG A 133 -26.75 8.64 6.81
N ILE A 134 -26.53 7.70 5.89
CA ILE A 134 -27.43 7.47 4.75
C ILE A 134 -28.57 6.58 5.20
N VAL A 135 -29.80 6.93 4.85
CA VAL A 135 -31.00 6.11 5.07
C VAL A 135 -31.64 5.77 3.73
N ALA A 136 -31.88 4.49 3.46
CA ALA A 136 -32.52 4.03 2.23
C ALA A 136 -33.29 2.73 2.49
N ASP A 137 -34.56 2.66 2.10
CA ASP A 137 -35.43 1.47 2.31
C ASP A 137 -35.43 0.93 3.76
N GLY A 138 -35.49 1.85 4.73
CA GLY A 138 -35.46 1.54 6.16
C GLY A 138 -34.12 1.01 6.69
N LEU A 139 -33.08 0.97 5.84
CA LEU A 139 -31.70 0.66 6.23
C LEU A 139 -30.93 1.95 6.48
N ALA A 140 -29.98 1.90 7.41
CA ALA A 140 -29.05 2.99 7.68
C ALA A 140 -27.60 2.53 7.46
N SER A 141 -26.77 3.42 6.91
CA SER A 141 -25.31 3.20 6.87
C SER A 141 -24.68 3.30 8.25
N ARG A 142 -23.39 2.93 8.33
CA ARG A 142 -22.54 3.44 9.41
C ARG A 142 -22.50 4.97 9.36
N THR A 143 -22.25 5.55 10.52
CA THR A 143 -21.94 6.97 10.67
C THR A 143 -20.69 7.34 9.86
N PHE A 144 -20.70 8.51 9.24
CA PHE A 144 -19.55 9.12 8.56
C PHE A 144 -19.54 10.63 8.79
N GLU A 145 -18.39 11.25 8.58
CA GLU A 145 -18.18 12.68 8.77
C GLU A 145 -18.11 13.41 7.41
N ILE A 146 -18.62 14.64 7.38
CA ILE A 146 -18.23 15.65 6.39
C ILE A 146 -17.44 16.72 7.13
N ALA A 147 -16.17 16.92 6.78
CA ALA A 147 -15.30 17.90 7.42
C ALA A 147 -14.19 18.37 6.46
N PRO A 148 -13.75 19.64 6.55
CA PRO A 148 -12.69 20.17 5.68
C PRO A 148 -11.33 19.49 5.90
N ASP A 149 -11.11 18.91 7.07
CA ASP A 149 -9.87 18.27 7.53
C ASP A 149 -10.03 16.75 7.72
N VAL A 150 -11.06 16.14 7.13
CA VAL A 150 -11.38 14.72 7.32
C VAL A 150 -10.25 13.74 6.93
N TYR A 151 -9.31 14.18 6.08
CA TYR A 151 -8.13 13.42 5.67
C TYR A 151 -6.82 13.94 6.28
N ALA A 152 -6.87 14.89 7.22
CA ALA A 152 -5.68 15.40 7.89
C ALA A 152 -4.93 14.25 8.59
N GLY A 153 -3.61 14.17 8.39
CA GLY A 153 -2.76 13.09 8.89
C GLY A 153 -2.95 11.73 8.19
N ALA A 154 -3.91 11.57 7.26
CA ALA A 154 -4.13 10.28 6.60
C ALA A 154 -2.90 9.84 5.79
N ALA A 155 -2.18 10.79 5.18
CA ALA A 155 -0.97 10.49 4.42
C ALA A 155 0.15 9.95 5.34
N ASP A 156 0.39 10.59 6.49
CA ASP A 156 1.38 10.15 7.47
C ASP A 156 1.03 8.81 8.13
N THR A 157 -0.27 8.50 8.28
CA THR A 157 -0.69 7.19 8.82
C THR A 157 -0.22 6.03 7.95
N LEU A 158 -0.03 6.24 6.64
CA LEU A 158 0.49 5.20 5.74
C LEU A 158 1.98 4.94 5.97
N LEU A 159 2.75 5.93 6.45
CA LEU A 159 4.15 5.75 6.80
C LEU A 159 4.34 4.84 8.01
N TYR A 160 3.34 4.74 8.89
CA TYR A 160 3.36 3.76 9.97
C TYR A 160 3.52 2.34 9.42
N TYR A 161 2.75 1.96 8.40
CA TYR A 161 2.87 0.65 7.74
C TYR A 161 4.28 0.47 7.15
N MET A 162 4.79 1.45 6.41
CA MET A 162 6.13 1.37 5.82
C MET A 162 7.23 1.15 6.89
N ARG A 163 7.16 1.87 8.00
CA ARG A 163 8.09 1.73 9.14
C ARG A 163 8.06 0.34 9.76
N GLN A 164 6.88 -0.28 9.86
CA GLN A 164 6.74 -1.65 10.37
C GLN A 164 7.42 -2.68 9.47
N GLN A 165 7.51 -2.41 8.17
CA GLN A 165 8.12 -3.31 7.18
C GLN A 165 9.64 -3.19 7.11
N ARG A 166 10.27 -2.22 7.80
CA ARG A 166 11.72 -1.96 7.70
C ARG A 166 12.54 -3.18 8.12
N SER A 167 13.52 -3.53 7.28
CA SER A 167 14.67 -4.39 7.61
C SER A 167 15.89 -3.53 7.93
N LEU A 168 16.82 -4.01 8.77
CA LEU A 168 17.65 -3.20 9.69
C LEU A 168 16.82 -2.70 10.88
N PHE A 169 17.14 -1.52 11.42
CA PHE A 169 16.42 -0.98 12.57
C PHE A 169 14.94 -0.82 12.24
N ASN A 170 14.11 -1.52 13.02
CA ASN A 170 12.67 -1.50 12.91
C ASN A 170 12.07 -0.81 14.16
N PRO A 171 11.43 0.36 14.01
CA PRO A 171 10.96 1.16 15.15
C PRO A 171 9.81 0.49 15.93
N LEU A 172 9.09 -0.47 15.33
CA LEU A 172 8.05 -1.23 16.02
C LEU A 172 8.67 -2.17 17.07
N PHE A 173 9.70 -2.92 16.66
CA PHE A 173 10.41 -3.86 17.55
C PHE A 173 11.47 -3.16 18.41
N ARG A 174 11.91 -1.96 18.00
CA ARG A 174 13.06 -1.24 18.55
C ARG A 174 14.33 -2.09 18.55
N ASP A 175 14.48 -2.87 17.48
CA ASP A 175 15.60 -3.79 17.25
C ASP A 175 15.91 -3.87 15.76
N SER A 176 17.04 -4.47 15.40
CA SER A 176 17.50 -4.60 14.01
C SER A 176 17.33 -6.02 13.47
N VAL A 177 16.58 -6.15 12.38
CA VAL A 177 16.31 -7.43 11.71
C VAL A 177 17.10 -7.56 10.42
N HIS A 178 17.44 -8.78 10.01
CA HIS A 178 18.17 -9.09 8.76
C HIS A 178 19.52 -8.34 8.57
N HIS A 179 20.14 -7.87 9.66
CA HIS A 179 21.23 -6.88 9.59
C HIS A 179 22.62 -7.45 9.23
N ARG A 180 22.78 -8.79 9.15
CA ARG A 180 24.06 -9.46 8.85
C ARG A 180 23.95 -10.56 7.80
N THR A 181 22.74 -10.96 7.44
CA THR A 181 22.47 -12.19 6.71
C THR A 181 22.05 -11.95 5.27
N ASP A 182 21.73 -10.71 4.90
CA ASP A 182 21.21 -10.40 3.57
C ASP A 182 22.31 -10.32 2.51
N GLY A 183 22.30 -11.31 1.61
CA GLY A 183 22.88 -11.17 0.27
C GLY A 183 23.90 -12.21 -0.15
N ILE A 184 23.61 -13.51 0.00
CA ILE A 184 24.39 -14.51 -0.74
C ILE A 184 23.91 -14.53 -2.19
N LEU A 185 24.78 -14.17 -3.12
CA LEU A 185 24.45 -14.04 -4.53
C LEU A 185 24.17 -15.42 -5.14
N VAL A 186 22.99 -15.57 -5.74
CA VAL A 186 22.53 -16.79 -6.42
C VAL A 186 22.35 -16.49 -7.91
N ASP A 187 22.57 -17.48 -8.77
CA ASP A 187 22.38 -17.39 -10.23
C ASP A 187 23.25 -16.35 -10.98
N HIS A 188 24.28 -15.79 -10.33
CA HIS A 188 25.28 -14.99 -11.02
C HIS A 188 26.27 -15.88 -11.78
N PRO A 189 26.59 -15.58 -13.06
CA PRO A 189 27.38 -16.48 -13.92
C PRO A 189 28.78 -16.83 -13.40
N THR A 190 29.39 -15.97 -12.58
CA THR A 190 30.78 -16.12 -12.11
C THR A 190 31.01 -15.82 -10.63
N ARG A 191 29.97 -15.39 -9.90
CA ARG A 191 30.07 -14.87 -8.51
C ARG A 191 29.07 -15.58 -7.57
N GLU A 192 28.56 -16.73 -7.98
CA GLU A 192 27.63 -17.52 -7.17
C GLU A 192 28.27 -17.86 -5.82
N GLY A 193 27.51 -17.66 -4.73
CA GLY A 193 27.97 -17.86 -3.35
C GLY A 193 28.71 -16.67 -2.74
N GLU A 194 28.97 -15.61 -3.49
CA GLU A 194 29.56 -14.38 -2.95
C GLU A 194 28.58 -13.66 -2.01
N PHE A 195 29.06 -13.16 -0.87
CA PHE A 195 28.28 -12.30 0.00
C PHE A 195 28.36 -10.84 -0.45
N ILE A 196 27.21 -10.22 -0.73
CA ILE A 196 27.05 -8.81 -1.06
C ILE A 196 26.14 -8.18 0.01
N PRO A 197 26.62 -7.17 0.77
CA PRO A 197 25.87 -6.63 1.91
C PRO A 197 24.69 -5.76 1.45
N VAL A 198 23.50 -6.35 1.34
CA VAL A 198 22.29 -5.68 0.83
C VAL A 198 21.19 -5.47 1.87
N ALA A 199 21.49 -5.65 3.15
CA ALA A 199 20.54 -5.43 4.23
C ALA A 199 19.94 -4.00 4.22
N GLY A 200 18.64 -3.88 4.45
CA GLY A 200 17.89 -2.62 4.46
C GLY A 200 16.52 -2.75 3.81
N GLY A 201 15.88 -1.62 3.51
CA GLY A 201 14.63 -1.60 2.74
C GLY A 201 13.44 -2.14 3.53
N TRP A 202 12.45 -2.67 2.82
CA TRP A 202 11.21 -3.18 3.41
C TRP A 202 10.95 -4.63 3.01
N ALA A 203 10.41 -5.39 3.94
CA ALA A 203 9.63 -6.59 3.64
C ALA A 203 8.47 -6.21 2.70
N ASP A 204 8.31 -6.94 1.59
CA ASP A 204 7.40 -6.60 0.50
C ASP A 204 5.93 -6.71 0.91
N ALA A 205 5.62 -7.76 1.68
CA ALA A 205 4.28 -8.02 2.17
C ALA A 205 4.33 -8.61 3.58
N ALA A 206 3.50 -9.61 3.87
CA ALA A 206 3.48 -10.28 5.16
C ALA A 206 4.64 -11.29 5.36
N ASP A 207 5.38 -11.58 4.28
CA ASP A 207 6.63 -12.33 4.28
C ASP A 207 7.83 -11.37 4.40
N TYR A 208 9.04 -11.91 4.52
CA TYR A 208 10.24 -11.08 4.64
C TYR A 208 10.96 -10.87 3.31
N LEU A 209 10.43 -11.39 2.21
CA LEU A 209 10.97 -11.20 0.86
C LEU A 209 11.02 -9.73 0.51
N GLN A 210 12.00 -9.34 -0.30
CA GLN A 210 12.19 -7.96 -0.70
C GLN A 210 12.46 -7.88 -2.20
N TYR A 211 11.68 -7.04 -2.89
CA TYR A 211 11.79 -6.90 -4.33
C TYR A 211 12.11 -5.45 -4.71
N VAL A 212 13.04 -5.30 -5.63
CA VAL A 212 13.38 -4.00 -6.21
C VAL A 212 12.18 -3.42 -6.97
N THR A 213 11.41 -4.28 -7.63
CA THR A 213 10.26 -3.85 -8.44
C THR A 213 9.22 -3.09 -7.61
N THR A 214 8.88 -3.58 -6.44
CA THR A 214 7.88 -2.99 -5.54
C THR A 214 8.50 -1.90 -4.65
N SER A 215 9.69 -2.12 -4.11
CA SER A 215 10.35 -1.13 -3.25
C SER A 215 10.71 0.15 -4.01
N ALA A 216 11.20 0.04 -5.25
CA ALA A 216 11.44 1.22 -6.09
C ALA A 216 10.13 1.92 -6.48
N HIS A 217 9.05 1.17 -6.67
CA HIS A 217 7.73 1.74 -6.92
C HIS A 217 7.20 2.49 -5.69
N ALA A 218 7.21 1.89 -4.51
CA ALA A 218 6.83 2.54 -3.25
C ALA A 218 7.66 3.81 -3.02
N THR A 219 8.98 3.73 -3.21
CA THR A 219 9.91 4.86 -3.10
C THR A 219 9.52 5.99 -4.05
N VAL A 220 9.36 5.73 -5.35
CA VAL A 220 9.03 6.80 -6.31
C VAL A 220 7.64 7.36 -6.08
N MET A 221 6.66 6.55 -5.63
CA MET A 221 5.33 7.04 -5.29
C MET A 221 5.35 7.97 -4.08
N MET A 222 6.14 7.66 -3.05
CA MET A 222 6.34 8.58 -1.91
C MET A 222 6.98 9.90 -2.35
N LEU A 223 8.04 9.82 -3.16
CA LEU A 223 8.71 11.01 -3.69
C LEU A 223 7.79 11.86 -4.58
N LEU A 224 6.95 11.24 -5.42
CA LEU A 224 5.96 11.94 -6.23
C LEU A 224 4.87 12.59 -5.37
N ALA A 225 4.38 11.88 -4.35
CA ALA A 225 3.39 12.42 -3.43
C ALA A 225 3.92 13.66 -2.71
N TYR A 226 5.16 13.62 -2.20
CA TYR A 226 5.80 14.79 -1.60
C TYR A 226 6.01 15.93 -2.60
N ARG A 227 6.51 15.64 -3.82
CA ARG A 227 6.73 16.66 -4.86
C ARG A 227 5.45 17.42 -5.19
N ASP A 228 4.33 16.71 -5.27
CA ASP A 228 3.05 17.27 -5.71
C ASP A 228 2.23 17.86 -4.56
N HIS A 229 2.44 17.38 -3.32
CA HIS A 229 1.66 17.71 -2.12
C HIS A 229 2.52 17.74 -0.84
N ALA A 230 3.56 18.56 -0.81
CA ALA A 230 4.48 18.63 0.33
C ALA A 230 3.80 19.04 1.65
N ASP A 231 2.71 19.79 1.58
CA ASP A 231 1.90 20.25 2.71
C ASP A 231 1.04 19.15 3.36
N ALA A 232 0.99 17.96 2.77
CA ALA A 232 0.24 16.82 3.29
C ALA A 232 1.03 15.95 4.29
N PHE A 233 2.30 16.28 4.54
CA PHE A 233 3.22 15.46 5.33
C PHE A 233 3.86 16.27 6.43
N ASP A 234 3.76 15.77 7.66
CA ASP A 234 4.38 16.39 8.82
C ASP A 234 5.86 15.95 9.03
N ASP A 235 6.53 16.57 9.99
CA ASP A 235 7.85 16.19 10.53
C ASP A 235 7.65 15.90 12.03
N LEU A 236 7.34 14.64 12.35
CA LEU A 236 6.98 14.18 13.69
C LEU A 236 7.90 13.06 14.20
N PHE A 237 8.64 12.42 13.29
CA PHE A 237 9.50 11.29 13.58
C PHE A 237 10.91 11.54 13.05
N ASP A 238 11.91 10.92 13.68
CA ASP A 238 13.28 10.99 13.21
C ASP A 238 13.50 9.98 12.06
N ALA A 239 14.69 10.01 11.46
CA ALA A 239 15.04 9.12 10.36
C ALA A 239 14.95 7.61 10.74
N SER A 240 15.03 7.27 12.02
CA SER A 240 14.87 5.89 12.51
C SER A 240 13.39 5.47 12.62
N GLY A 241 12.46 6.41 12.46
CA GLY A 241 11.03 6.21 12.62
C GLY A 241 10.58 6.23 14.09
N LEU A 242 11.39 6.80 15.00
CA LEU A 242 11.01 7.03 16.40
C LEU A 242 10.45 8.44 16.58
N PRO A 243 9.58 8.69 17.58
CA PRO A 243 9.01 10.01 17.80
C PRO A 243 10.09 11.08 18.03
N GLY A 244 9.99 12.20 17.31
CA GLY A 244 10.86 13.35 17.42
C GLY A 244 11.24 13.93 16.05
N ALA A 245 10.84 15.17 15.80
CA ALA A 245 11.15 15.87 14.55
C ALA A 245 12.66 16.02 14.31
N ASN A 246 13.09 15.91 13.05
CA ASN A 246 14.50 16.08 12.65
C ASN A 246 14.74 17.19 11.62
N GLY A 247 13.69 17.93 11.23
CA GLY A 247 13.75 18.98 10.22
C GLY A 247 13.57 18.48 8.79
N ILE A 248 13.19 17.20 8.60
CA ILE A 248 12.92 16.58 7.32
C ILE A 248 11.50 16.01 7.36
N PRO A 249 10.62 16.32 6.39
CA PRO A 249 9.31 15.69 6.32
C PRO A 249 9.41 14.17 6.38
N ASP A 250 8.60 13.55 7.21
CA ASP A 250 8.62 12.12 7.52
C ASP A 250 8.63 11.21 6.28
N ILE A 251 7.92 11.62 5.22
CA ILE A 251 7.85 10.91 3.94
C ILE A 251 9.20 10.89 3.21
N LEU A 252 10.02 11.94 3.34
CA LEU A 252 11.34 11.98 2.74
C LEU A 252 12.32 11.09 3.49
N ASP A 253 12.20 10.98 4.82
CA ASP A 253 12.96 10.01 5.60
C ASP A 253 12.62 8.57 5.21
N GLU A 254 11.32 8.25 5.07
CA GLU A 254 10.91 6.92 4.61
C GLU A 254 11.33 6.67 3.16
N ALA A 255 11.19 7.64 2.25
CA ALA A 255 11.68 7.50 0.88
C ALA A 255 13.20 7.31 0.82
N ARG A 256 13.96 8.01 1.69
CA ARG A 256 15.40 7.83 1.84
C ARG A 256 15.75 6.40 2.24
N TRP A 257 15.02 5.80 3.20
CA TRP A 257 15.22 4.40 3.60
C TRP A 257 15.16 3.43 2.40
N GLY A 258 14.17 3.63 1.52
CA GLY A 258 14.06 2.88 0.27
C GLY A 258 15.22 3.13 -0.70
N LEU A 259 15.58 4.40 -0.89
CA LEU A 259 16.70 4.79 -1.77
C LEU A 259 18.04 4.20 -1.31
N GLU A 260 18.31 4.19 0.00
CA GLU A 260 19.53 3.59 0.57
C GLU A 260 19.61 2.09 0.28
N TRP A 261 18.48 1.39 0.35
CA TRP A 261 18.42 -0.02 -0.04
C TRP A 261 18.59 -0.22 -1.54
N LEU A 262 17.96 0.62 -2.38
CA LEU A 262 18.14 0.56 -3.83
C LEU A 262 19.60 0.82 -4.25
N VAL A 263 20.32 1.69 -3.54
CA VAL A 263 21.76 1.90 -3.77
C VAL A 263 22.55 0.62 -3.49
N LYS A 264 22.20 -0.15 -2.45
CA LYS A 264 22.83 -1.44 -2.14
C LYS A 264 22.44 -2.54 -3.12
N MET A 265 21.20 -2.53 -3.62
CA MET A 265 20.71 -3.47 -4.64
C MET A 265 21.21 -3.16 -6.06
N TYR A 266 21.85 -2.00 -6.26
CA TYR A 266 22.61 -1.66 -7.46
C TYR A 266 24.08 -1.37 -7.10
N PRO A 267 24.84 -2.36 -6.61
CA PRO A 267 26.17 -2.13 -6.02
C PRO A 267 27.19 -1.62 -7.06
N GLU A 268 27.15 -2.15 -8.27
CA GLU A 268 28.08 -1.88 -9.37
C GLU A 268 27.29 -1.50 -10.63
N ASP A 269 27.89 -0.72 -11.53
CA ASP A 269 27.21 -0.16 -12.72
C ASP A 269 26.75 -1.23 -13.73
N ASP A 270 27.09 -2.50 -13.55
CA ASP A 270 26.67 -3.64 -14.38
C ASP A 270 25.97 -4.76 -13.58
N LEU A 271 25.83 -4.62 -12.25
CA LEU A 271 25.19 -5.58 -11.38
C LEU A 271 23.87 -5.04 -10.83
N LEU A 272 22.78 -5.32 -11.53
CA LEU A 272 21.43 -5.08 -11.03
C LEU A 272 20.97 -6.29 -10.21
N LEU A 273 20.68 -6.08 -8.92
CA LEU A 273 19.97 -7.05 -8.10
C LEU A 273 18.46 -6.78 -8.20
N ASN A 274 17.64 -7.83 -8.02
CA ASN A 274 16.19 -7.74 -8.22
C ASN A 274 15.37 -8.24 -7.04
N GLN A 275 15.82 -9.30 -6.36
CA GLN A 275 15.08 -9.96 -5.31
C GLN A 275 16.02 -10.44 -4.21
N LEU A 276 15.61 -10.31 -2.96
CA LEU A 276 16.25 -10.83 -1.77
C LEU A 276 15.27 -11.77 -1.06
N ALA A 277 15.78 -12.95 -0.64
CA ALA A 277 15.00 -14.12 -0.24
C ALA A 277 14.12 -14.72 -1.35
N ASP A 278 13.43 -15.82 -1.03
CA ASP A 278 12.49 -16.52 -1.90
C ASP A 278 11.42 -17.29 -1.10
N ASP A 279 10.57 -18.04 -1.79
CA ASP A 279 9.42 -18.79 -1.27
C ASP A 279 9.72 -19.68 -0.05
N ARG A 280 11.00 -20.01 0.21
CA ARG A 280 11.39 -20.76 1.42
C ARG A 280 11.03 -20.03 2.72
N ASP A 281 10.86 -18.71 2.68
CA ASP A 281 10.39 -17.90 3.80
C ASP A 281 9.03 -18.32 4.33
N HIS A 282 8.14 -18.78 3.43
CA HIS A 282 6.74 -19.08 3.77
C HIS A 282 6.58 -20.38 4.57
N ASN A 283 7.68 -21.11 4.81
CA ASN A 283 7.65 -22.33 5.60
C ASN A 283 7.55 -22.07 7.11
N PHE A 284 7.82 -20.85 7.58
CA PHE A 284 7.88 -20.54 8.99
C PHE A 284 7.05 -19.29 9.34
N PRO A 285 5.97 -19.44 10.12
CA PRO A 285 5.23 -18.29 10.63
C PRO A 285 5.89 -17.79 11.92
N ASP A 286 6.83 -16.86 11.82
CA ASP A 286 7.46 -16.24 12.99
C ASP A 286 7.55 -14.70 12.90
N LEU A 287 8.41 -14.09 13.72
CA LEU A 287 8.62 -12.64 13.75
C LEU A 287 9.92 -12.29 13.02
N PRO A 288 10.05 -11.09 12.42
CA PRO A 288 11.27 -10.70 11.72
C PRO A 288 12.52 -10.70 12.63
N THR A 289 12.32 -10.55 13.94
CA THR A 289 13.40 -10.61 14.95
C THR A 289 13.94 -12.02 15.17
N THR A 290 13.17 -13.06 14.82
CA THR A 290 13.59 -14.46 14.94
C THR A 290 13.89 -15.13 13.61
N ASP A 291 13.33 -14.62 12.50
CA ASP A 291 13.42 -15.11 11.11
C ASP A 291 13.93 -16.55 11.01
N SER A 292 12.98 -17.48 11.08
CA SER A 292 13.26 -18.91 11.14
C SER A 292 13.51 -19.53 9.78
N SER A 293 13.61 -18.75 8.72
CA SER A 293 13.79 -19.24 7.37
C SER A 293 15.17 -19.89 7.19
N ASP A 294 15.22 -20.98 6.42
CA ASP A 294 16.47 -21.67 6.06
C ASP A 294 16.58 -21.76 4.54
N TYR A 295 17.49 -20.95 3.99
CA TYR A 295 17.78 -20.89 2.57
C TYR A 295 18.95 -21.81 2.15
N GLY A 296 19.32 -22.78 2.99
CA GLY A 296 20.43 -23.71 2.76
C GLY A 296 21.72 -23.34 3.50
N TRP A 297 21.71 -22.26 4.28
CA TRP A 297 22.81 -21.81 5.13
C TRP A 297 22.49 -21.88 6.62
N GLY A 298 21.48 -22.67 6.99
CA GLY A 298 21.01 -22.83 8.35
C GLY A 298 19.88 -21.86 8.68
N ARG A 299 19.07 -22.25 9.67
CA ARG A 299 17.93 -21.49 10.19
C ARG A 299 18.35 -20.11 10.69
N GLY A 300 17.68 -19.06 10.20
CA GLY A 300 18.05 -17.66 10.48
C GLY A 300 19.43 -17.26 9.95
N GLY A 301 19.93 -18.05 9.00
CA GLY A 301 21.20 -17.83 8.33
C GLY A 301 21.07 -16.85 7.17
N TYR A 302 21.96 -16.98 6.19
CA TYR A 302 21.99 -16.06 5.06
C TYR A 302 20.76 -16.15 4.16
N ARG A 303 20.40 -15.01 3.56
CA ARG A 303 19.31 -14.88 2.60
C ARG A 303 19.87 -14.74 1.17
N PRO A 304 19.30 -15.45 0.18
CA PRO A 304 19.77 -15.40 -1.19
C PRO A 304 19.42 -14.06 -1.83
N VAL A 305 20.28 -13.52 -2.69
CA VAL A 305 19.98 -12.36 -3.53
C VAL A 305 20.16 -12.72 -4.99
N TYR A 306 19.19 -12.32 -5.81
CA TYR A 306 19.09 -12.70 -7.23
C TYR A 306 19.36 -11.51 -8.13
N PRO A 307 20.31 -11.61 -9.09
CA PRO A 307 20.58 -10.58 -10.06
C PRO A 307 19.56 -10.60 -11.21
N CYS A 308 19.42 -9.47 -11.90
CA CYS A 308 18.89 -9.45 -13.25
C CYS A 308 19.88 -10.14 -14.19
N THR A 309 19.50 -11.29 -14.74
CA THR A 309 20.40 -12.11 -15.59
C THR A 309 20.34 -11.75 -17.08
N GLY A 310 19.46 -10.82 -17.49
CA GLY A 310 19.24 -10.49 -18.90
C GLY A 310 18.62 -11.63 -19.71
N LYS A 311 17.95 -12.58 -19.05
CA LYS A 311 17.31 -13.74 -19.67
C LYS A 311 15.86 -13.87 -19.19
N PRO A 312 14.94 -14.39 -20.02
CA PRO A 312 13.62 -14.80 -19.57
C PRO A 312 13.66 -15.74 -18.36
N GLN A 313 13.05 -15.32 -17.26
CA GLN A 313 12.92 -16.10 -16.01
C GLN A 313 11.48 -16.61 -15.82
N GLY A 314 11.33 -17.70 -15.07
CA GLY A 314 10.03 -18.30 -14.73
C GLY A 314 10.09 -19.82 -14.66
N LEU A 315 9.06 -20.42 -14.05
CA LEU A 315 9.02 -21.86 -13.79
C LEU A 315 8.71 -22.64 -15.07
N LEU A 316 9.65 -23.50 -15.50
CA LEU A 316 9.49 -24.41 -16.64
C LEU A 316 9.01 -23.70 -17.92
N GLN A 317 7.80 -24.00 -18.39
CA GLN A 317 7.18 -23.39 -19.57
C GLN A 317 6.61 -21.98 -19.32
N TYR A 318 6.42 -21.59 -18.05
CA TYR A 318 5.82 -20.30 -17.67
C TYR A 318 6.90 -19.23 -17.53
N LYS A 319 7.69 -19.04 -18.59
CA LYS A 319 8.72 -18.00 -18.63
C LYS A 319 8.13 -16.66 -19.06
N ASN A 320 8.66 -15.60 -18.46
CA ASN A 320 8.38 -14.24 -18.87
C ASN A 320 8.73 -14.02 -20.35
N ARG A 321 7.96 -13.16 -21.02
CA ARG A 321 8.29 -12.74 -22.40
C ARG A 321 9.46 -11.75 -22.44
N ALA A 322 9.64 -10.98 -21.38
CA ALA A 322 10.74 -10.05 -21.19
C ALA A 322 11.83 -10.67 -20.31
N ASP A 323 13.04 -10.15 -20.41
CA ASP A 323 14.15 -10.49 -19.51
C ASP A 323 14.12 -9.73 -18.17
N GLY A 324 13.23 -8.74 -18.05
CA GLY A 324 13.05 -7.91 -16.86
C GLY A 324 14.16 -6.88 -16.61
N TYR A 325 15.23 -6.86 -17.42
CA TYR A 325 16.43 -6.07 -17.16
C TYR A 325 16.14 -4.57 -17.31
N ALA A 326 15.62 -4.15 -18.48
CA ALA A 326 15.26 -2.76 -18.74
C ALA A 326 14.17 -2.24 -17.78
N SER A 327 13.22 -3.11 -17.38
CA SER A 327 12.16 -2.77 -16.42
C SER A 327 12.71 -2.49 -15.02
N THR A 328 13.74 -3.20 -14.61
CA THR A 328 14.40 -3.00 -13.30
C THR A 328 15.30 -1.78 -13.35
N ALA A 329 16.12 -1.65 -14.41
CA ALA A 329 16.95 -0.47 -14.65
C ALA A 329 16.15 0.84 -14.67
N GLY A 330 14.99 0.84 -15.35
CA GLY A 330 14.09 1.99 -15.39
C GLY A 330 13.52 2.39 -14.02
N LYS A 331 13.30 1.42 -13.12
CA LYS A 331 12.83 1.70 -11.75
C LYS A 331 13.92 2.27 -10.85
N TYR A 332 15.14 1.77 -10.95
CA TYR A 332 16.29 2.42 -10.32
C TYR A 332 16.45 3.85 -10.80
N ALA A 333 16.46 4.03 -12.13
CA ALA A 333 16.63 5.35 -12.74
C ALA A 333 15.55 6.34 -12.28
N SER A 334 14.27 5.94 -12.28
CA SER A 334 13.17 6.83 -11.90
C SER A 334 13.19 7.21 -10.42
N ALA A 335 13.36 6.23 -9.52
CA ALA A 335 13.39 6.48 -8.08
C ALA A 335 14.62 7.32 -7.69
N MET A 336 15.82 6.94 -8.16
CA MET A 336 17.04 7.65 -7.82
C MET A 336 17.11 9.04 -8.44
N ALA A 337 16.61 9.25 -9.68
CA ALA A 337 16.61 10.57 -10.30
C ALA A 337 15.70 11.57 -9.57
N LEU A 338 14.54 11.13 -9.09
CA LEU A 338 13.63 11.99 -8.32
C LEU A 338 14.15 12.19 -6.89
N GLY A 339 14.69 11.13 -6.26
CA GLY A 339 15.32 11.20 -4.95
C GLY A 339 16.49 12.19 -4.92
N ALA A 340 17.34 12.17 -5.95
CA ALA A 340 18.44 13.13 -6.10
C ALA A 340 17.97 14.59 -6.13
N GLN A 341 16.81 14.87 -6.73
CA GLN A 341 16.27 16.23 -6.79
C GLN A 341 15.73 16.67 -5.43
N LEU A 342 14.93 15.82 -4.79
CA LEU A 342 14.22 16.15 -3.55
C LEU A 342 15.11 16.13 -2.31
N LEU A 343 16.15 15.31 -2.29
CA LEU A 343 17.06 15.20 -1.14
C LEU A 343 18.27 16.13 -1.22
N ALA A 344 18.49 16.85 -2.34
CA ALA A 344 19.69 17.68 -2.52
C ALA A 344 19.85 18.80 -1.49
N GLU A 345 18.74 19.32 -0.95
CA GLU A 345 18.74 20.36 0.09
C GLU A 345 19.03 19.80 1.49
N HIS A 346 18.77 18.51 1.71
CA HIS A 346 18.93 17.84 3.00
C HIS A 346 20.24 17.05 3.10
N ASP A 347 20.67 16.42 2.01
CA ASP A 347 21.88 15.62 1.91
C ASP A 347 22.42 15.63 0.48
N ARG A 348 23.34 16.56 0.23
CA ARG A 348 23.93 16.74 -1.09
C ARG A 348 24.79 15.55 -1.54
N GLU A 349 25.50 14.91 -0.62
CA GLU A 349 26.40 13.79 -0.95
C GLU A 349 25.59 12.56 -1.39
N PHE A 350 24.51 12.24 -0.67
CA PHE A 350 23.62 11.17 -1.05
C PHE A 350 22.89 11.49 -2.37
N ALA A 351 22.41 12.72 -2.54
CA ALA A 351 21.78 13.17 -3.78
C ALA A 351 22.70 13.03 -5.01
N ASP A 352 23.98 13.41 -4.89
CA ASP A 352 24.96 13.25 -5.97
C ASP A 352 25.21 11.76 -6.29
N THR A 353 25.22 10.89 -5.27
CA THR A 353 25.29 9.43 -5.47
C THR A 353 24.09 8.90 -6.25
N LEU A 354 22.88 9.31 -5.85
CA LEU A 354 21.64 8.94 -6.52
C LEU A 354 21.63 9.43 -7.98
N ALA A 355 22.06 10.66 -8.25
CA ALA A 355 22.11 11.21 -9.61
C ALA A 355 23.05 10.42 -10.53
N ARG A 356 24.23 10.01 -10.05
CA ARG A 356 25.16 9.17 -10.83
C ARG A 356 24.57 7.80 -11.12
N LYS A 357 24.03 7.12 -10.09
CA LYS A 357 23.44 5.78 -10.25
C LYS A 357 22.18 5.81 -11.11
N ALA A 358 21.35 6.84 -11.00
CA ALA A 358 20.19 7.03 -11.86
C ALA A 358 20.58 7.12 -13.35
N ARG A 359 21.66 7.87 -13.66
CA ARG A 359 22.20 7.94 -15.01
C ARG A 359 22.70 6.57 -15.46
N ALA A 360 23.54 5.89 -14.68
CA ALA A 360 24.04 4.57 -15.04
C ALA A 360 22.90 3.56 -15.31
N ALA A 361 21.89 3.52 -14.44
CA ALA A 361 20.72 2.66 -14.62
C ALA A 361 19.90 3.03 -15.87
N TYR A 362 19.73 4.32 -16.17
CA TYR A 362 19.08 4.76 -17.41
C TYR A 362 19.86 4.30 -18.65
N GLU A 363 21.19 4.42 -18.61
CA GLU A 363 22.07 4.02 -19.71
C GLU A 363 22.07 2.49 -19.93
N LEU A 364 21.85 1.70 -18.88
CA LEU A 364 21.66 0.24 -18.97
C LEU A 364 20.31 -0.15 -19.57
N GLY A 365 19.25 0.61 -19.30
CA GLY A 365 17.87 0.26 -19.67
C GLY A 365 17.41 0.75 -21.04
N ARG A 366 18.16 1.65 -21.70
CA ARG A 366 17.78 2.32 -22.95
C ARG A 366 18.08 1.54 -24.22
#